data_AF-A0A9Q8ZS81-F1
#
_entry.id   AF-A0A9Q8ZS81-F1
#
_cell.length_a   1.000
_cell.length_b   1.000
_cell.length_c   1.000
_cell.angle_alpha   90.00
_cell.angle_beta   90.00
_cell.angle_gamma   90.00
#
_symmetry.space_group_name_H-M   'P 1'
#
loop_
_entity.id
_entity.type
_entity.pdbx_description
1 polymer ?
#
loop_
_entity_poly.entity_id
_entity_poly.type
_entity_poly.pdbx_seq_one_letter_code
_entity_poly.pdbx_strand_id
1 'polypeptide(L)'
;MSTKDVKNTQDTTKAAPILVQMGIYAVILFVSYIISSLFPKNFPVPASVVGLVILYLLLTFHVIKPLHVEKVGNFLISILAFLFVPSGIQLAADLDIMKKSGLQMVVMIFISTVIMLISVALVATVLIWLRNRFFPVKE
;
A
#
# COMPACT_ATOMS: atom_id res chain seq x y z
N MET A 1 -12.86 -50.54 1.60
CA MET A 1 -14.03 -50.47 2.50
C MET A 1 -13.54 -49.89 3.83
N SER A 2 -14.25 -48.87 4.35
CA SER A 2 -14.00 -48.07 5.57
C SER A 2 -12.85 -47.05 5.48
N THR A 3 -13.09 -45.77 5.14
CA THR A 3 -13.75 -44.71 5.94
C THR A 3 -13.25 -44.67 7.39
N LYS A 4 -12.48 -43.62 7.70
CA LYS A 4 -12.69 -42.70 8.83
C LYS A 4 -11.60 -41.62 8.87
N ASP A 5 -12.04 -40.38 8.59
CA ASP A 5 -11.62 -39.17 9.28
C ASP A 5 -10.19 -38.67 9.11
N VAL A 6 -9.83 -38.26 7.88
CA VAL A 6 -8.99 -37.06 7.71
C VAL A 6 -9.84 -35.87 8.14
N LYS A 7 -9.86 -35.65 9.46
CA LYS A 7 -10.49 -34.51 10.10
C LYS A 7 -9.89 -33.25 9.51
N ASN A 8 -10.70 -32.64 8.66
CA ASN A 8 -10.57 -31.32 8.08
C ASN A 8 -10.07 -30.31 9.14
N THR A 9 -8.75 -30.08 9.17
CA THR A 9 -8.13 -28.99 9.93
C THR A 9 -8.37 -27.68 9.18
N GLN A 10 -9.66 -27.34 9.01
CA GLN A 10 -10.09 -25.95 8.86
C GLN A 10 -9.81 -25.29 10.19
N ASP A 11 -8.55 -24.94 10.39
CA ASP A 11 -8.14 -24.10 11.48
C ASP A 11 -8.90 -22.78 11.30
N THR A 12 -9.80 -22.54 12.24
CA THR A 12 -10.75 -21.44 12.28
C THR A 12 -10.00 -20.12 12.44
N THR A 13 -9.31 -19.66 11.40
CA THR A 13 -8.91 -18.25 11.32
C THR A 13 -10.19 -17.49 10.99
N LYS A 14 -10.93 -17.15 12.04
CA LYS A 14 -12.14 -16.33 12.01
C LYS A 14 -11.78 -15.04 11.27
N ALA A 15 -12.08 -14.96 9.98
CA ALA A 15 -11.89 -13.74 9.20
C ALA A 15 -12.64 -12.63 9.97
N ALA A 16 -11.90 -11.61 10.41
CA ALA A 16 -12.53 -10.51 11.12
C ALA A 16 -13.69 -9.98 10.27
N PRO A 17 -14.83 -9.60 10.89
CA PRO A 17 -15.93 -8.98 10.17
C PRO A 17 -15.38 -7.83 9.30
N ILE A 18 -15.93 -7.63 8.10
CA ILE A 18 -15.50 -6.54 7.20
C ILE A 18 -15.52 -5.18 7.93
N LEU A 19 -16.46 -5.01 8.85
CA LEU A 19 -16.58 -3.83 9.71
C LEU A 19 -15.37 -3.62 10.63
N VAL A 20 -14.80 -4.70 11.17
CA VAL A 20 -13.58 -4.65 11.99
C VAL A 20 -12.37 -4.30 11.13
N GLN A 21 -12.28 -4.83 9.91
CA GLN A 21 -11.21 -4.49 8.98
C GLN A 21 -11.24 -3.00 8.59
N MET A 22 -12.44 -2.47 8.31
CA MET A 22 -12.64 -1.02 8.11
C MET A 22 -12.26 -0.21 9.35
N GLY A 23 -12.63 -0.69 10.53
CA GLY A 23 -12.24 -0.09 11.81
C GLY A 23 -10.72 -0.02 11.99
N ILE A 24 -9.99 -1.07 11.61
CA ILE A 24 -8.52 -1.09 11.65
C ILE A 24 -7.94 0.00 10.74
N TYR A 25 -8.37 0.09 9.49
CA TYR A 25 -7.91 1.15 8.58
C TYR A 25 -8.26 2.56 9.11
N ALA A 26 -9.46 2.74 9.65
CA ALA A 26 -9.90 4.02 10.22
C ALA A 26 -9.05 4.45 11.43
N VAL A 27 -8.79 3.52 12.37
CA VAL A 27 -7.95 3.81 13.54
C VAL A 27 -6.51 4.12 13.12
N ILE A 28 -5.94 3.35 12.19
CA ILE A 28 -4.59 3.59 11.69
C ILE A 28 -4.51 4.96 11.01
N LEU A 29 -5.45 5.29 10.12
CA LEU A 29 -5.48 6.60 9.46
C LEU A 29 -5.70 7.75 10.45
N PHE A 30 -6.53 7.56 11.47
CA PHE A 30 -6.75 8.55 12.52
C PHE A 30 -5.47 8.82 13.31
N VAL A 31 -4.80 7.77 13.79
CA VAL A 31 -3.51 7.87 14.48
C VAL A 31 -2.44 8.50 13.55
N SER A 32 -2.44 8.13 12.28
CA SER A 32 -1.52 8.67 11.28
C SER A 32 -1.76 10.14 10.99
N TYR A 33 -3.01 10.61 11.04
CA TYR A 33 -3.34 12.03 10.91
C TYR A 33 -2.80 12.84 12.09
N ILE A 34 -2.96 12.33 13.32
CA ILE A 34 -2.38 12.96 14.51
C ILE A 34 -0.85 13.04 14.38
N ILE A 35 -0.21 11.95 13.97
CA ILE A 35 1.25 11.92 13.77
C ILE A 35 1.69 12.86 12.63
N SER A 36 0.98 12.86 11.51
CA SER A 36 1.24 13.76 10.37
C SER A 36 1.14 15.23 10.80
N SER A 37 0.23 15.59 11.70
CA SER A 37 0.10 16.95 12.23
C SER A 37 1.27 17.38 13.14
N LEU A 38 2.02 16.43 13.70
CA LEU A 38 3.22 16.70 14.50
C LEU A 38 4.46 16.93 13.63
N PHE A 39 4.40 16.60 12.33
CA PHE A 39 5.55 16.82 11.44
C PHE A 39 5.79 18.32 11.21
N PRO A 40 7.07 18.73 11.10
CA PRO A 40 7.42 20.12 10.79
C PRO A 40 6.78 20.60 9.48
N LYS A 41 6.27 21.84 9.44
CA LYS A 41 5.58 22.42 8.26
C LYS A 41 6.44 22.44 6.99
N ASN A 42 7.75 22.40 7.14
CA ASN A 42 8.77 22.33 6.09
C ASN A 42 8.89 20.93 5.46
N PHE A 43 8.34 19.88 6.06
CA PHE A 43 8.27 18.55 5.44
C PHE A 43 6.93 17.86 5.77
N PRO A 44 5.84 18.22 5.06
CA PRO A 44 4.53 17.63 5.28
C PRO A 44 4.50 16.21 4.72
N VAL A 45 4.45 15.22 5.61
CA VAL A 45 4.26 13.81 5.23
C VAL A 45 2.77 13.50 5.22
N PRO A 46 2.19 13.02 4.10
CA PRO A 46 0.77 12.68 4.06
C PRO A 46 0.42 11.60 5.08
N ALA A 47 -0.73 11.74 5.75
CA ALA A 47 -1.21 10.77 6.74
C ALA A 47 -1.28 9.35 6.18
N SER A 48 -1.63 9.16 4.90
CA SER A 48 -1.68 7.84 4.27
C SER A 48 -0.32 7.15 4.20
N VAL A 49 0.77 7.90 4.00
CA VAL A 49 2.13 7.35 3.97
C VAL A 49 2.56 6.92 5.37
N VAL A 50 2.27 7.75 6.38
CA VAL A 50 2.51 7.41 7.80
C VAL A 50 1.72 6.15 8.18
N GLY A 51 0.46 6.04 7.75
CA GLY A 51 -0.38 4.88 8.01
C GLY A 51 0.12 3.61 7.35
N LEU A 52 0.70 3.70 6.15
CA LEU A 52 1.35 2.57 5.50
C LEU A 52 2.52 2.03 6.32
N VAL A 53 3.37 2.93 6.84
CA VAL A 53 4.51 2.54 7.70
C VAL A 53 4.02 1.91 9.01
N ILE A 54 3.02 2.50 9.66
CA ILE A 54 2.45 1.96 10.91
C ILE A 54 1.82 0.59 10.70
N LEU A 55 1.01 0.41 9.65
CA LEU A 55 0.40 -0.87 9.32
C LEU A 55 1.48 -1.92 9.02
N TYR A 56 2.52 -1.54 8.28
CA TYR A 56 3.66 -2.41 8.01
C TYR A 56 4.34 -2.87 9.30
N LEU A 57 4.64 -1.94 10.23
CA LEU A 57 5.23 -2.30 11.53
C LEU A 57 4.32 -3.24 12.34
N LEU A 58 3.00 -2.95 12.43
CA LEU A 58 2.05 -3.82 13.14
C LEU A 58 1.98 -5.23 12.56
N LEU A 59 2.16 -5.35 11.24
CA LEU A 59 2.23 -6.63 10.54
C LEU A 59 3.57 -7.34 10.83
N THR A 60 4.69 -6.62 10.85
CA THR A 60 6.01 -7.15 11.22
C THR A 60 6.04 -7.65 12.67
N PHE A 61 5.43 -6.93 13.61
CA PHE A 61 5.30 -7.36 15.01
C PHE A 61 4.26 -8.47 15.23
N HIS A 62 3.64 -8.97 14.16
CA HIS A 62 2.61 -10.03 14.18
C HIS A 62 1.37 -9.70 15.04
N VAL A 63 1.17 -8.41 15.38
CA VAL A 63 0.01 -7.95 16.15
C VAL A 63 -1.26 -8.04 15.31
N ILE A 64 -1.14 -7.75 14.02
CA ILE A 64 -2.21 -7.87 13.03
C ILE A 64 -1.79 -8.93 12.01
N LYS A 65 -2.61 -9.97 11.81
CA LYS A 65 -2.42 -10.92 10.70
C LYS A 65 -2.88 -10.30 9.38
N PRO A 66 -2.22 -10.61 8.25
CA PRO A 66 -2.60 -10.05 6.94
C PRO A 66 -4.07 -10.33 6.57
N LEU A 67 -4.61 -11.49 6.97
CA LEU A 67 -6.01 -11.86 6.76
C LEU A 67 -7.02 -10.85 7.36
N HIS A 68 -6.63 -10.06 8.37
CA HIS A 68 -7.50 -9.05 8.99
C HIS A 68 -7.62 -7.76 8.19
N VAL A 69 -6.79 -7.53 7.18
CA VAL A 69 -6.79 -6.28 6.40
C VAL A 69 -6.89 -6.52 4.88
N GLU A 70 -6.66 -7.76 4.45
CA GLU A 70 -6.61 -8.15 3.03
C GLU A 70 -7.94 -7.99 2.30
N LYS A 71 -9.07 -8.41 2.89
CA LYS A 71 -10.37 -8.39 2.20
C LYS A 71 -10.82 -6.96 1.88
N VAL A 72 -10.71 -6.05 2.85
CA VAL A 72 -10.98 -4.63 2.63
C VAL A 72 -9.93 -3.97 1.74
N GLY A 73 -8.64 -4.30 1.89
CA GLY A 73 -7.58 -3.79 1.02
C GLY A 73 -7.81 -4.14 -0.46
N ASN A 74 -8.17 -5.38 -0.75
CA ASN A 74 -8.50 -5.85 -2.10
C ASN A 74 -9.79 -5.21 -2.63
N PHE A 75 -10.77 -4.93 -1.77
CA PHE A 75 -11.95 -4.17 -2.19
C PHE A 75 -11.59 -2.72 -2.56
N LEU A 76 -10.74 -2.06 -1.76
CA LEU A 76 -10.25 -0.71 -2.02
C LEU A 76 -9.41 -0.64 -3.32
N ILE A 77 -8.55 -1.63 -3.56
CA ILE A 77 -7.76 -1.67 -4.81
C ILE A 77 -8.67 -1.89 -6.03
N SER A 78 -9.76 -2.65 -5.88
CA SER A 78 -10.71 -2.88 -6.96
C SER A 78 -11.48 -1.61 -7.34
N ILE A 79 -11.87 -0.76 -6.37
CA ILE A 79 -12.54 0.51 -6.66
C ILE A 79 -11.57 1.57 -7.24
N LEU A 80 -10.25 1.46 -7.05
CA LEU A 80 -9.29 2.39 -7.69
C LEU A 80 -9.45 2.43 -9.21
N ALA A 81 -9.62 1.27 -9.86
CA ALA A 81 -9.86 1.20 -11.31
C ALA A 81 -11.10 2.00 -11.74
N PHE A 82 -12.17 1.93 -10.94
CA PHE A 82 -13.39 2.71 -11.16
C PHE A 82 -13.16 4.20 -10.93
N LEU A 83 -12.35 4.61 -9.94
CA LEU A 83 -11.99 6.02 -9.69
C LEU A 83 -11.10 6.63 -10.78
N PHE A 84 -10.40 5.82 -11.58
CA PHE A 84 -9.67 6.30 -12.74
C PHE A 84 -10.57 6.70 -13.91
N VAL A 85 -11.77 6.11 -14.04
CA VAL A 85 -12.71 6.43 -15.11
C VAL A 85 -13.12 7.91 -15.13
N PRO A 86 -13.64 8.52 -14.03
CA PRO A 86 -13.99 9.94 -14.02
C PRO A 86 -12.77 10.84 -14.24
N SER A 87 -11.61 10.47 -13.68
CA SER A 87 -10.36 11.21 -13.86
C SER A 87 -9.89 11.19 -15.33
N GLY A 88 -10.07 10.07 -16.04
CA GLY A 88 -9.77 9.95 -17.46
C GLY A 88 -10.74 10.69 -18.37
N ILE A 89 -12.04 10.69 -18.03
CA ILE A 89 -13.06 11.45 -18.78
C ILE A 89 -12.77 12.95 -18.71
N GLN A 90 -12.33 13.47 -17.56
CA GLN A 90 -11.91 14.87 -17.43
C GLN A 90 -10.76 15.20 -18.40
N LEU A 91 -9.75 14.33 -18.49
CA LEU A 91 -8.65 14.52 -19.44
C LEU A 91 -9.14 14.48 -20.90
N ALA A 92 -10.09 13.59 -21.22
CA ALA A 92 -10.65 13.46 -22.55
C ALA A 92 -11.58 14.62 -22.94
N ALA A 93 -12.05 15.44 -22.00
CA ALA A 93 -12.77 16.67 -22.29
C ALA A 93 -11.81 17.81 -22.70
N ASP A 94 -10.58 17.82 -22.18
CA ASP A 94 -9.55 18.83 -22.41
C ASP A 94 -8.53 18.41 -23.52
N LEU A 95 -9.02 17.93 -24.67
CA LEU A 95 -8.16 17.42 -25.75
C LEU A 95 -7.27 18.49 -26.40
N ASP A 96 -7.68 19.75 -26.40
CA ASP A 96 -6.90 20.83 -27.02
C ASP A 96 -5.58 21.08 -26.26
N ILE A 97 -5.64 21.06 -24.93
CA ILE A 97 -4.48 21.17 -24.03
C ILE A 97 -3.59 19.92 -24.17
N MET A 98 -4.20 18.73 -24.28
CA MET A 98 -3.46 17.50 -24.55
C MET A 98 -2.76 17.50 -25.92
N LYS A 99 -3.34 18.10 -26.97
CA LYS A 99 -2.66 18.20 -28.26
C LYS A 99 -1.46 19.13 -28.22
N LYS A 100 -1.56 20.24 -27.49
CA LYS A 100 -0.51 21.26 -27.43
C LYS A 100 0.64 20.87 -26.49
N SER A 101 0.35 20.19 -25.38
CA SER A 101 1.33 19.90 -24.32
C SER A 101 1.36 18.43 -23.87
N GLY A 102 0.58 17.54 -24.49
CA GLY A 102 0.50 16.12 -24.11
C GLY A 102 1.81 15.37 -24.29
N LEU A 103 2.58 15.69 -25.35
CA LEU A 103 3.90 15.07 -25.55
C LEU A 103 4.85 15.42 -24.40
N GLN A 104 4.83 16.67 -23.92
CA GLN A 104 5.65 17.11 -22.80
C GLN A 104 5.22 16.41 -21.49
N MET A 105 3.92 16.22 -21.25
CA MET A 105 3.42 15.47 -20.10
C MET A 105 3.87 14.01 -20.12
N VAL A 106 3.75 13.31 -21.26
CA VAL A 106 4.17 11.91 -21.38
C VAL A 106 5.65 11.75 -21.09
N VAL A 107 6.49 12.61 -21.67
CA VAL A 107 7.93 12.60 -21.42
C VAL A 107 8.24 12.86 -19.95
N MET A 108 7.57 13.83 -19.31
CA MET A 108 7.75 14.13 -17.89
C MET A 108 7.35 12.94 -16.99
N ILE A 109 6.19 12.32 -17.26
CA ILE A 109 5.71 11.14 -16.51
C ILE A 109 6.69 9.99 -16.66
N PHE A 110 7.18 9.73 -17.87
CA PHE A 110 8.15 8.68 -18.12
C PHE A 110 9.44 8.90 -17.34
N ILE A 111 10.02 10.11 -17.42
CA ILE A 111 11.23 10.46 -16.68
C ILE A 111 11.01 10.34 -15.17
N SER A 112 9.90 10.88 -14.65
CA SER A 112 9.57 10.80 -13.22
C SER A 112 9.40 9.35 -12.75
N THR A 113 8.78 8.50 -13.57
CA THR A 113 8.59 7.08 -13.26
C THR A 113 9.92 6.35 -13.21
N VAL A 114 10.82 6.60 -14.18
CA VAL A 114 12.16 6.01 -14.20
C VAL A 114 12.96 6.44 -12.96
N ILE A 115 12.95 7.73 -12.61
CA ILE A 115 13.66 8.24 -11.41
C ILE A 115 13.07 7.62 -10.13
N MET A 116 11.75 7.54 -10.02
CA MET A 116 11.08 6.91 -8.88
C MET A 116 11.48 5.42 -8.75
N LEU A 117 11.45 4.67 -9.85
CA LEU A 117 11.83 3.24 -9.85
C LEU A 117 13.29 3.03 -9.47
N ILE A 118 14.21 3.86 -10.00
CA ILE A 118 15.63 3.83 -9.61
C ILE A 118 15.77 4.15 -8.11
N SER A 119 15.07 5.16 -7.61
CA SER A 119 15.13 5.54 -6.20
C SER A 119 14.64 4.41 -5.29
N VAL A 120 13.53 3.76 -5.63
CA VAL A 120 13.01 2.60 -4.90
C VAL A 120 13.99 1.43 -4.95
N ALA A 121 14.57 1.14 -6.12
CA ALA A 121 15.56 0.08 -6.28
C ALA A 121 16.81 0.34 -5.44
N LEU A 122 17.35 1.56 -5.45
CA LEU A 122 18.51 1.95 -4.63
C LEU A 122 18.22 1.76 -3.13
N VAL A 123 17.07 2.24 -2.65
CA VAL A 123 16.66 2.07 -1.25
C VAL A 123 16.54 0.59 -0.89
N ALA A 124 15.94 -0.23 -1.75
CA ALA A 124 15.82 -1.67 -1.54
C ALA A 124 17.18 -2.37 -1.50
N THR A 125 18.09 -2.04 -2.43
CA THR A 125 19.46 -2.60 -2.46
C THR A 125 20.25 -2.20 -1.22
N VAL A 126 20.16 -0.94 -0.80
CA VAL A 126 20.81 -0.47 0.44
C VAL A 126 20.26 -1.22 1.65
N LEU A 127 18.94 -1.42 1.73
CA LEU A 127 18.31 -2.14 2.83
C LEU A 127 18.71 -3.62 2.86
N ILE A 128 18.81 -4.28 1.70
CA ILE A 128 19.30 -5.67 1.59
C ILE A 128 20.78 -5.75 1.97
N TRP A 129 21.61 -4.82 1.50
CA TRP A 129 23.03 -4.76 1.85
C TRP A 129 23.23 -4.54 3.36
N LEU A 130 22.44 -3.62 3.94
CA LEU A 130 22.48 -3.34 5.38
C LEU A 130 22.07 -4.57 6.19
N ARG A 131 20.98 -5.25 5.78
CA ARG A 131 20.56 -6.52 6.39
C ARG A 131 21.66 -7.56 6.33
N ASN A 132 22.31 -7.75 5.17
CA ASN A 132 23.37 -8.75 5.00
C ASN A 132 24.60 -8.47 5.87
N ARG A 133 24.86 -7.19 6.20
CA ARG A 133 25.95 -6.78 7.10
C ARG A 133 25.63 -7.01 8.58
N PHE A 134 24.37 -6.92 8.99
CA PHE A 134 23.96 -7.07 10.40
C PHE A 134 23.47 -8.47 10.75
N PHE A 135 22.83 -9.18 9.83
CA PHE A 135 22.31 -10.54 10.03
C PHE A 135 22.73 -11.41 8.83
N PRO A 136 23.98 -11.92 8.82
CA PRO A 136 24.37 -12.94 7.85
C PRO A 136 23.50 -14.18 8.12
N VAL A 137 22.66 -14.53 7.14
CA VAL A 137 21.85 -15.74 7.16
C VAL A 137 22.82 -16.91 7.13
N LYS A 138 22.99 -17.59 8.27
CA LYS A 138 23.69 -18.86 8.29
C LYS A 138 22.72 -19.87 7.70
N GLU A 139 22.97 -20.25 6.45
CA GLU A 139 22.32 -21.40 5.80
C GLU A 139 22.50 -22.67 6.64
#